data_AF-A0A2T0PYU8-F1
#
_entry.id   AF-A0A2T0PYU8-F1
#
_cell.length_a   1.000
_cell.length_b   1.000
_cell.length_c   1.000
_cell.angle_alpha   90.00
_cell.angle_beta   90.00
_cell.angle_gamma   90.00
#
_symmetry.space_group_name_H-M   'P 1'
#
loop_
_entity.id
_entity.type
_entity.pdbx_description
1 polymer ?
#
loop_
_entity_poly.entity_id
_entity_poly.type
_entity_poly.pdbx_seq_one_letter_code
_entity_poly.pdbx_strand_id
1 'polypeptide(L)'
;MRILRKRRSPSTVGDETPVPAARGWGRFGPVLVLLLFAPISAEYLIGYDVLAGDPLAMLFGLMVFAPLYGAPALLIRELVRRTGGGWPSILLLGAAFGLVQAGLIDQGLFNPAYRDIFYWDALRQPTFLAPLGTSGFMLFHFTALHAFGSVYAPVAVAEALAGRNRDRPWLRPLGLTATTVVWLLAGWYVLADHLRLEGWQPSAWQVAGTVAAVGALVWAALRTARPSPVSGRTPAPSPFVVLVVSLGLLAARPLLAALSPAGPGWNSWGPTLFAVAAVVLWSYLMLRWSRAPGWSGTHVLASAAGYLFAVGGAAFLVTPLGDVDPAAKAAGNIALLVLVAVLVAAGWMVQNRREVPE
;
A
#
# COMPACT_ATOMS: atom_id res chain seq x y z
N MET A 1 -77.33 -1.74 -30.37
CA MET A 1 -76.20 -2.67 -30.53
C MET A 1 -75.24 -2.52 -29.35
N ARG A 2 -75.25 -3.48 -28.42
CA ARG A 2 -74.44 -3.44 -27.18
C ARG A 2 -73.40 -4.55 -27.29
N ILE A 3 -72.14 -4.21 -27.56
CA ILE A 3 -71.03 -5.17 -27.66
C ILE A 3 -70.27 -5.18 -26.33
N LEU A 4 -70.20 -6.38 -25.75
CA LEU A 4 -69.48 -6.76 -24.54
C LEU A 4 -67.97 -6.48 -24.67
N ARG A 5 -67.37 -5.80 -23.68
CA ARG A 5 -65.91 -5.78 -23.50
C ARG A 5 -65.54 -6.50 -22.19
N LYS A 6 -64.83 -7.60 -22.39
CA LYS A 6 -64.32 -8.59 -21.45
C LYS A 6 -63.37 -7.94 -20.42
N ARG A 7 -63.61 -8.15 -19.12
CA ARG A 7 -62.68 -7.82 -18.03
C ARG A 7 -61.37 -8.62 -18.21
N ARG A 8 -60.22 -7.96 -18.21
CA ARG A 8 -58.91 -8.58 -17.95
C ARG A 8 -58.65 -8.57 -16.45
N SER A 9 -58.24 -9.72 -15.93
CA SER A 9 -57.74 -9.93 -14.58
C SER A 9 -56.39 -9.19 -14.37
N PRO A 10 -56.07 -8.75 -13.14
CA PRO A 10 -54.75 -8.22 -12.82
C PRO A 10 -53.74 -9.37 -12.78
N SER A 11 -52.66 -9.25 -13.55
CA SER A 11 -51.47 -10.08 -13.42
C SER A 11 -50.84 -9.86 -12.04
N THR A 12 -50.61 -10.96 -11.34
CA THR A 12 -49.88 -11.07 -10.07
C THR A 12 -48.51 -10.40 -10.19
N VAL A 13 -48.26 -9.40 -9.34
CA VAL A 13 -46.93 -8.87 -9.05
C VAL A 13 -46.12 -10.04 -8.48
N GLY A 14 -45.08 -10.44 -9.21
CA GLY A 14 -44.08 -11.37 -8.71
C GLY A 14 -43.37 -10.73 -7.53
N ASP A 15 -43.49 -11.37 -6.38
CA ASP A 15 -42.76 -11.07 -5.16
C ASP A 15 -41.28 -11.41 -5.41
N GLU A 16 -40.49 -10.42 -5.86
CA GLU A 16 -39.04 -10.55 -5.92
C GLU A 16 -38.51 -10.61 -4.48
N THR A 17 -38.38 -11.83 -3.97
CA THR A 17 -37.63 -12.08 -2.74
C THR A 17 -36.22 -11.52 -2.92
N PRO A 18 -35.77 -10.57 -2.09
CA PRO A 18 -34.40 -10.07 -2.19
C PRO A 18 -33.46 -11.23 -1.85
N VAL A 19 -32.66 -11.65 -2.83
CA VAL A 19 -31.56 -12.59 -2.61
C VAL A 19 -30.74 -12.05 -1.44
N PRO A 20 -30.57 -12.81 -0.34
CA PRO A 20 -29.79 -12.33 0.78
C PRO A 20 -28.33 -12.23 0.33
N ALA A 21 -27.91 -11.03 -0.08
CA ALA A 21 -26.51 -10.72 -0.23
C ALA A 21 -25.82 -11.13 1.07
N ALA A 22 -24.83 -12.02 0.98
CA ALA A 22 -24.07 -12.55 2.11
C ALA A 22 -23.62 -11.39 3.03
N ARG A 23 -24.40 -11.14 4.08
CA ARG A 23 -24.32 -9.90 4.89
C ARG A 23 -22.97 -9.73 5.60
N GLY A 24 -22.20 -10.82 5.76
CA GLY A 24 -20.89 -10.82 6.41
C GLY A 24 -19.76 -10.28 5.51
N TRP A 25 -19.70 -10.71 4.24
CA TRP A 25 -18.61 -10.33 3.33
C TRP A 25 -18.69 -8.86 2.89
N GLY A 26 -19.91 -8.33 2.71
CA GLY A 26 -20.14 -6.99 2.15
C GLY A 26 -19.60 -5.80 2.97
N ARG A 27 -19.27 -6.00 4.25
CA ARG A 27 -18.68 -4.96 5.13
C ARG A 27 -17.33 -5.34 5.72
N PHE A 28 -17.15 -6.60 6.12
CA PHE A 28 -15.91 -7.02 6.80
C PHE A 28 -14.84 -7.55 5.85
N GLY A 29 -15.21 -8.04 4.65
CA GLY A 29 -14.27 -8.56 3.67
C GLY A 29 -13.13 -7.57 3.34
N PRO A 30 -13.44 -6.32 2.95
CA PRO A 30 -12.40 -5.32 2.65
C PRO A 30 -11.51 -4.96 3.83
N VAL A 31 -12.05 -5.00 5.05
CA VAL A 31 -11.29 -4.77 6.28
C VAL A 31 -10.26 -5.87 6.48
N LEU A 32 -10.68 -7.13 6.37
CA LEU A 32 -9.79 -8.28 6.51
C LEU A 32 -8.75 -8.32 5.39
N VAL A 33 -9.15 -8.04 4.14
CA VAL A 33 -8.21 -7.94 3.02
C VAL A 33 -7.17 -6.87 3.29
N LEU A 34 -7.56 -5.66 3.70
CA LEU A 34 -6.59 -4.60 3.97
C LEU A 34 -5.67 -4.95 5.15
N LEU A 35 -6.24 -5.48 6.24
CA LEU A 35 -5.49 -5.85 7.44
C LEU A 35 -4.40 -6.89 7.14
N LEU A 36 -4.69 -7.87 6.29
CA LEU A 36 -3.78 -8.98 5.97
C LEU A 36 -2.89 -8.69 4.75
N PHE A 37 -3.41 -7.99 3.74
CA PHE A 37 -2.67 -7.77 2.50
C PHE A 37 -1.66 -6.62 2.61
N ALA A 38 -1.89 -5.63 3.48
CA ALA A 38 -0.93 -4.57 3.75
C ALA A 38 0.45 -5.09 4.21
N PRO A 39 0.57 -5.94 5.24
CA PRO A 39 1.86 -6.51 5.62
C PRO A 39 2.44 -7.43 4.54
N ILE A 40 1.62 -8.21 3.84
CA ILE A 40 2.10 -9.08 2.74
C ILE A 40 2.76 -8.23 1.65
N SER A 41 2.11 -7.15 1.24
CA SER A 41 2.60 -6.23 0.21
C SER A 41 3.86 -5.47 0.67
N ALA A 42 3.94 -5.12 1.95
CA ALA A 42 5.07 -4.38 2.51
C ALA A 42 6.33 -5.24 2.74
N GLU A 43 6.17 -6.41 3.37
CA GLU A 43 7.29 -7.19 3.90
C GLU A 43 7.58 -8.46 3.11
N TYR A 44 6.53 -9.16 2.66
CA TYR A 44 6.70 -10.46 2.02
C TYR A 44 6.92 -10.38 0.52
N LEU A 45 6.23 -9.47 -0.16
CA LEU A 45 6.18 -9.43 -1.63
C LEU A 45 7.55 -9.21 -2.29
N ILE A 46 8.45 -8.49 -1.65
CA ILE A 46 9.81 -8.23 -2.17
C ILE A 46 10.77 -9.42 -1.92
N GLY A 47 10.42 -10.37 -1.04
CA GLY A 47 11.17 -11.60 -0.82
C GLY A 47 12.58 -11.42 -0.23
N TYR A 48 12.79 -10.39 0.59
CA TYR A 48 14.10 -10.10 1.21
C TYR A 48 14.32 -10.82 2.55
N ASP A 49 13.27 -11.25 3.22
CA ASP A 49 13.34 -11.77 4.58
C ASP A 49 13.62 -13.28 4.60
N VAL A 50 14.15 -13.80 5.71
CA VAL A 50 14.37 -15.24 5.96
C VAL A 50 13.08 -16.05 5.80
N LEU A 51 11.92 -15.41 6.02
CA LEU A 51 10.60 -16.03 5.90
C LEU A 51 10.18 -16.34 4.45
N ALA A 52 10.88 -15.82 3.43
CA ALA A 52 10.41 -15.86 2.03
C ALA A 52 10.17 -17.28 1.45
N GLY A 53 10.75 -18.32 2.06
CA GLY A 53 10.58 -19.72 1.67
C GLY A 53 9.69 -20.55 2.60
N ASP A 54 9.13 -19.96 3.67
CA ASP A 54 8.36 -20.69 4.70
C ASP A 54 6.94 -20.12 4.85
N PRO A 55 5.94 -20.70 4.16
CA PRO A 55 4.55 -20.23 4.22
C PRO A 55 3.94 -20.26 5.62
N LEU A 56 4.34 -21.21 6.47
CA LEU A 56 3.81 -21.31 7.83
C LEU A 56 4.38 -20.19 8.70
N ALA A 57 5.69 -19.95 8.62
CA ALA A 57 6.31 -18.86 9.36
C ALA A 57 5.82 -17.48 8.89
N MET A 58 5.58 -17.30 7.58
CA MET A 58 4.90 -16.11 7.05
C MET A 58 3.48 -15.93 7.63
N LEU A 59 2.70 -17.02 7.72
CA LEU A 59 1.37 -16.96 8.31
C LEU A 59 1.41 -16.54 9.80
N PHE A 60 2.35 -17.08 10.58
CA PHE A 60 2.54 -16.67 11.97
C PHE A 60 3.06 -15.24 12.09
N GLY A 61 3.94 -14.80 11.19
CA GLY A 61 4.46 -13.43 11.16
C GLY A 61 3.35 -12.39 10.98
N LEU A 62 2.24 -12.74 10.31
CA LEU A 62 1.06 -11.86 10.21
C LEU A 62 0.43 -11.54 11.57
N MET A 63 0.64 -12.34 12.62
CA MET A 63 0.16 -12.00 13.96
C MET A 63 0.80 -10.74 14.52
N VAL A 64 2.03 -10.43 14.10
CA VAL A 64 2.74 -9.19 14.45
C VAL A 64 2.56 -8.15 13.35
N PHE A 65 2.73 -8.53 12.09
CA PHE A 65 2.71 -7.59 10.98
C PHE A 65 1.32 -7.06 10.62
N ALA A 66 0.23 -7.80 10.85
CA ALA A 66 -1.10 -7.27 10.60
C ALA A 66 -1.47 -6.12 11.57
N PRO A 67 -1.23 -6.23 12.89
CA PRO A 67 -1.27 -5.08 13.80
C PRO A 67 -0.29 -3.95 13.44
N LEU A 68 0.92 -4.27 12.98
CA LEU A 68 1.96 -3.26 12.75
C LEU A 68 1.76 -2.47 11.45
N TYR A 69 1.28 -3.12 10.38
CA TYR A 69 1.13 -2.51 9.04
C TYR A 69 -0.32 -2.42 8.59
N GLY A 70 -1.12 -3.47 8.82
CA GLY A 70 -2.51 -3.52 8.41
C GLY A 70 -3.42 -2.58 9.20
N ALA A 71 -3.20 -2.47 10.51
CA ALA A 71 -3.97 -1.53 11.34
C ALA A 71 -3.69 -0.06 10.95
N PRO A 72 -2.45 0.41 10.75
CA PRO A 72 -2.18 1.74 10.19
C PRO A 72 -2.79 1.97 8.82
N ALA A 73 -2.70 1.00 7.90
CA ALA A 73 -3.30 1.13 6.57
C ALA A 73 -4.83 1.33 6.67
N LEU A 74 -5.51 0.60 7.56
CA LEU A 74 -6.91 0.79 7.89
C LEU A 74 -7.19 2.18 8.49
N LEU A 75 -6.41 2.61 9.49
CA LEU A 75 -6.60 3.90 10.16
C LEU A 75 -6.40 5.08 9.20
N ILE A 76 -5.37 5.02 8.35
CA ILE A 76 -5.10 6.03 7.32
C ILE A 76 -6.27 6.11 6.35
N ARG A 77 -6.73 4.97 5.84
CA ARG A 77 -7.88 4.89 4.95
C ARG A 77 -9.13 5.47 5.63
N GLU A 78 -9.42 5.08 6.86
CA GLU A 78 -10.57 5.58 7.62
C GLU A 78 -10.50 7.10 7.83
N LEU A 79 -9.34 7.63 8.20
CA LEU A 79 -9.13 9.07 8.36
C LEU A 79 -9.43 9.81 7.07
N VAL A 80 -8.85 9.37 5.95
CA VAL A 80 -9.04 9.99 4.64
C VAL A 80 -10.50 9.96 4.21
N ARG A 81 -11.17 8.81 4.33
CA ARG A 81 -12.58 8.70 3.92
C ARG A 81 -13.54 9.47 4.83
N ARG A 82 -13.18 9.70 6.10
CA ARG A 82 -13.97 10.54 7.02
C ARG A 82 -13.78 12.03 6.80
N THR A 83 -12.59 12.45 6.41
CA THR A 83 -12.28 13.87 6.13
C THR A 83 -12.60 14.27 4.68
N GLY A 84 -12.90 13.31 3.82
CA GLY A 84 -13.19 13.52 2.41
C GLY A 84 -11.93 13.73 1.56
N GLY A 85 -10.77 13.27 2.04
CA GLY A 85 -9.51 13.35 1.31
C GLY A 85 -9.42 12.35 0.14
N GLY A 86 -8.45 12.58 -0.73
CA GLY A 86 -8.18 11.76 -1.92
C GLY A 86 -6.95 10.87 -1.78
N TRP A 87 -6.52 10.29 -2.90
CA TRP A 87 -5.29 9.51 -3.01
C TRP A 87 -4.01 10.27 -2.61
N PRO A 88 -3.86 11.59 -2.87
CA PRO A 88 -2.71 12.34 -2.35
C PRO A 88 -2.61 12.31 -0.83
N SER A 89 -3.74 12.41 -0.10
CA SER A 89 -3.75 12.28 1.36
C SER A 89 -3.31 10.88 1.81
N ILE A 90 -3.73 9.83 1.11
CA ILE A 90 -3.32 8.43 1.40
C ILE A 90 -1.80 8.27 1.25
N LEU A 91 -1.23 8.78 0.15
CA LEU A 91 0.21 8.69 -0.12
C LEU A 91 1.03 9.49 0.91
N LEU A 92 0.60 10.71 1.24
CA LEU A 92 1.27 11.54 2.25
C LEU A 92 1.22 10.90 3.64
N LEU A 93 0.08 10.34 4.04
CA LEU A 93 -0.06 9.63 5.31
C LEU A 93 0.73 8.32 5.32
N GLY A 94 0.83 7.62 4.19
CA GLY A 94 1.68 6.43 4.06
C GLY A 94 3.17 6.76 4.15
N ALA A 95 3.60 7.90 3.60
CA ALA A 95 4.97 8.41 3.78
C ALA A 95 5.23 8.79 5.24
N ALA A 96 4.26 9.45 5.90
CA ALA A 96 4.34 9.76 7.33
C ALA A 96 4.43 8.48 8.17
N PHE A 97 3.64 7.46 7.84
CA PHE A 97 3.72 6.14 8.47
C PHE A 97 5.10 5.50 8.28
N GLY A 98 5.71 5.62 7.09
CA GLY A 98 7.07 5.13 6.89
C GLY A 98 8.12 5.80 7.79
N LEU A 99 7.99 7.10 8.06
CA LEU A 99 8.85 7.80 9.02
C LEU A 99 8.57 7.37 10.46
N VAL A 100 7.31 7.14 10.83
CA VAL A 100 6.96 6.61 12.16
C VAL A 100 7.57 5.22 12.34
N GLN A 101 7.38 4.33 11.36
CA GLN A 101 7.88 2.96 11.41
C GLN A 101 9.40 2.94 11.49
N ALA A 102 10.10 3.48 10.49
CA ALA A 102 11.55 3.37 10.39
C ALA A 102 12.32 4.32 11.32
N GLY A 103 11.72 5.46 11.68
CA GLY A 103 12.37 6.49 12.49
C GLY A 103 12.06 6.43 13.98
N LEU A 104 10.88 5.96 14.38
CA LEU A 104 10.43 5.96 15.78
C LEU A 104 10.24 4.57 16.37
N ILE A 105 9.71 3.60 15.59
CA ILE A 105 9.41 2.25 16.07
C ILE A 105 10.62 1.32 15.89
N ASP A 106 10.99 1.06 14.64
CA ASP A 106 12.07 0.14 14.29
C ASP A 106 13.44 0.82 14.32
N GLN A 107 13.48 2.15 14.22
CA GLN A 107 14.67 3.01 14.31
C GLN A 107 15.80 2.71 13.30
N GLY A 108 15.60 1.78 12.36
CA GLY A 108 16.54 1.44 11.30
C GLY A 108 16.89 2.58 10.34
N LEU A 109 16.07 3.65 10.30
CA LEU A 109 16.36 4.85 9.51
C LEU A 109 17.67 5.52 9.94
N PHE A 110 18.01 5.43 11.23
CA PHE A 110 19.14 6.14 11.83
C PHE A 110 20.19 5.21 12.44
N ASN A 111 19.86 3.95 12.73
CA ASN A 111 20.77 2.96 13.31
C ASN A 111 21.80 2.46 12.26
N PRO A 112 23.12 2.65 12.45
CA PRO A 112 24.14 2.20 11.49
C PRO A 112 24.35 0.68 11.52
N ALA A 113 24.04 0.02 12.64
CA ALA A 113 24.25 -1.41 12.85
C ALA A 113 22.91 -2.17 12.99
N TYR A 114 21.85 -1.70 12.32
CA TYR A 114 20.49 -2.22 12.47
C TYR A 114 20.42 -3.73 12.25
N ARG A 115 19.92 -4.46 13.25
CA ARG A 115 19.68 -5.92 13.24
C ARG A 115 20.88 -6.76 12.84
N ASP A 116 22.10 -6.29 13.11
CA ASP A 116 23.35 -6.93 12.67
C ASP A 116 23.40 -7.23 11.15
N ILE A 117 22.63 -6.48 10.35
CA ILE A 117 22.64 -6.62 8.89
C ILE A 117 23.96 -6.03 8.39
N PHE A 118 24.90 -6.91 8.01
CA PHE A 118 26.30 -6.54 7.73
C PHE A 118 26.49 -5.46 6.66
N TYR A 119 25.54 -5.32 5.73
CA TYR A 119 25.59 -4.32 4.67
C TYR A 119 24.77 -3.06 4.97
N TRP A 120 24.12 -2.96 6.13
CA TRP A 120 23.17 -1.89 6.44
C TRP A 120 23.81 -0.50 6.38
N ASP A 121 24.96 -0.31 7.01
CA ASP A 121 25.64 0.98 6.96
C ASP A 121 26.12 1.31 5.55
N ALA A 122 26.56 0.30 4.78
CA ALA A 122 26.93 0.48 3.39
C ALA A 122 25.77 0.96 2.50
N LEU A 123 24.51 0.70 2.89
CA LEU A 123 23.33 1.29 2.23
C LEU A 123 23.24 2.82 2.43
N ARG A 124 23.71 3.30 3.57
CA ARG A 124 23.61 4.71 3.99
C ARG A 124 24.70 5.57 3.38
N GLN A 125 25.94 5.07 3.38
CA GLN A 125 27.12 5.87 3.08
C GLN A 125 27.06 6.62 1.74
N PRO A 126 26.61 6.03 0.60
CA PRO A 126 26.70 6.68 -0.70
C PRO A 126 25.81 7.92 -0.88
N THR A 127 24.82 8.11 -0.01
CA THR A 127 23.93 9.29 -0.02
C THR A 127 23.81 9.91 1.37
N PHE A 128 24.83 9.73 2.21
CA PHE A 128 24.77 10.13 3.61
C PHE A 128 24.62 11.64 3.77
N LEU A 129 23.73 12.03 4.68
CA LEU A 129 23.42 13.40 5.05
C LEU A 129 23.77 13.59 6.53
N ALA A 130 25.03 13.95 6.79
CA ALA A 130 25.56 14.04 8.15
C ALA A 130 24.68 14.87 9.12
N PRO A 131 24.11 16.03 8.74
CA PRO A 131 23.22 16.79 9.63
C PRO A 131 21.96 16.05 10.08
N LEU A 132 21.50 15.07 9.31
CA LEU A 132 20.31 14.27 9.62
C LEU A 132 20.67 12.92 10.27
N GLY A 133 21.94 12.50 10.20
CA GLY A 133 22.39 11.19 10.68
C GLY A 133 21.75 10.02 9.94
N THR A 134 21.31 10.23 8.69
CA THR A 134 20.75 9.21 7.78
C THR A 134 21.17 9.53 6.35
N SER A 135 20.63 8.83 5.34
CA SER A 135 20.95 9.05 3.93
C SER A 135 19.72 9.40 3.10
N GLY A 136 19.94 10.08 1.97
CA GLY A 136 18.89 10.36 1.00
C GLY A 136 18.23 9.07 0.48
N PHE A 137 19.02 8.02 0.30
CA PHE A 137 18.54 6.69 -0.05
C PHE A 137 17.59 6.12 1.01
N MET A 138 17.98 6.12 2.29
CA MET A 138 17.17 5.54 3.37
C MET A 138 15.85 6.30 3.56
N LEU A 139 15.91 7.63 3.53
CA LEU A 139 14.72 8.49 3.62
C LEU A 139 13.74 8.17 2.49
N PHE A 140 14.21 8.12 1.25
CA PHE A 140 13.37 7.77 0.11
C PHE A 140 12.87 6.32 0.20
N HIS A 141 13.74 5.38 0.58
CA HIS A 141 13.42 3.97 0.68
C HIS A 141 12.25 3.72 1.63
N PHE A 142 12.36 4.16 2.89
CA PHE A 142 11.31 3.92 3.89
C PHE A 142 10.03 4.70 3.58
N THR A 143 10.13 5.95 3.14
CA THR A 143 8.94 6.74 2.81
C THR A 143 8.19 6.18 1.60
N ALA A 144 8.90 5.87 0.51
CA ALA A 144 8.27 5.33 -0.71
C ALA A 144 7.75 3.90 -0.49
N LEU A 145 8.53 3.02 0.15
CA LEU A 145 8.09 1.65 0.44
C LEU A 145 6.79 1.64 1.23
N HIS A 146 6.70 2.40 2.32
CA HIS A 146 5.49 2.40 3.14
C HIS A 146 4.34 3.18 2.49
N ALA A 147 4.62 4.29 1.79
CA ALA A 147 3.58 5.00 1.04
C ALA A 147 2.90 4.12 0.00
N PHE A 148 3.68 3.38 -0.79
CA PHE A 148 3.16 2.54 -1.86
C PHE A 148 2.77 1.13 -1.42
N GLY A 149 3.69 0.41 -0.78
CA GLY A 149 3.57 -1.00 -0.46
C GLY A 149 2.76 -1.29 0.80
N SER A 150 2.87 -0.48 1.85
CA SER A 150 2.08 -0.70 3.07
C SER A 150 0.68 -0.09 3.00
N VAL A 151 0.53 1.02 2.26
CA VAL A 151 -0.71 1.83 2.33
C VAL A 151 -1.40 1.91 0.97
N TYR A 152 -0.85 2.62 -0.01
CA TYR A 152 -1.56 2.93 -1.26
C TYR A 152 -2.06 1.71 -2.02
N ALA A 153 -1.18 0.75 -2.33
CA ALA A 153 -1.54 -0.40 -3.15
C ALA A 153 -2.52 -1.35 -2.42
N PRO A 154 -2.29 -1.71 -1.14
CA PRO A 154 -3.26 -2.49 -0.38
C PRO A 154 -4.63 -1.80 -0.24
N VAL A 155 -4.65 -0.49 0.01
CA VAL A 155 -5.91 0.28 0.10
C VAL A 155 -6.64 0.28 -1.24
N ALA A 156 -5.93 0.47 -2.36
CA ALA A 156 -6.52 0.43 -3.70
C ALA A 156 -7.14 -0.93 -4.02
N VAL A 157 -6.46 -2.03 -3.68
CA VAL A 157 -6.99 -3.39 -3.84
C VAL A 157 -8.22 -3.61 -2.96
N ALA A 158 -8.15 -3.27 -1.67
CA ALA A 158 -9.26 -3.44 -0.74
C ALA A 158 -10.47 -2.59 -1.15
N GLU A 159 -10.27 -1.36 -1.60
CA GLU A 159 -11.34 -0.48 -2.10
C GLU A 159 -11.94 -0.96 -3.42
N ALA A 160 -11.13 -1.56 -4.30
CA ALA A 160 -11.64 -2.17 -5.52
C ALA A 160 -12.61 -3.33 -5.19
N LEU A 161 -12.24 -4.16 -4.21
CA LEU A 161 -13.07 -5.27 -3.72
C LEU A 161 -14.29 -4.81 -2.91
N ALA A 162 -14.18 -3.70 -2.17
CA ALA A 162 -15.28 -3.13 -1.38
C ALA A 162 -16.44 -2.62 -2.23
N GLY A 163 -16.19 -2.39 -3.52
CA GLY A 163 -17.22 -1.96 -4.43
C GLY A 163 -17.96 -0.70 -3.93
N ARG A 164 -19.28 -0.81 -3.68
CA ARG A 164 -20.16 0.38 -3.49
C ARG A 164 -19.87 1.03 -2.13
N ASN A 165 -19.19 0.30 -1.26
CA ASN A 165 -18.80 0.74 0.07
C ASN A 165 -17.38 1.35 0.11
N ARG A 166 -16.68 1.48 -1.03
CA ARG A 166 -15.29 1.93 -1.07
C ARG A 166 -15.07 3.36 -0.55
N ASP A 167 -16.05 4.25 -0.74
CA ASP A 167 -15.92 5.67 -0.37
C ASP A 167 -16.53 5.96 1.02
N ARG A 168 -17.04 4.92 1.72
CA ARG A 168 -17.68 5.04 3.03
C ARG A 168 -16.75 4.55 4.15
N PRO A 169 -16.78 5.15 5.35
CA PRO A 169 -16.11 4.56 6.52
C PRO A 169 -16.55 3.09 6.73
N TRP A 170 -15.58 2.21 6.95
CA TRP A 170 -15.82 0.77 7.18
C TRP A 170 -15.91 0.47 8.68
N LEU A 171 -15.13 1.18 9.50
CA LEU A 171 -15.11 0.98 10.95
C LEU A 171 -16.15 1.86 11.66
N ARG A 172 -16.65 1.38 12.80
CA ARG A 172 -17.38 2.20 13.77
C ARG A 172 -16.38 2.84 14.76
N PRO A 173 -16.77 3.83 15.59
CA PRO A 173 -15.88 4.42 16.58
C PRO A 173 -15.16 3.39 17.45
N LEU A 174 -15.87 2.36 17.93
CA LEU A 174 -15.27 1.26 18.68
C LEU A 174 -14.20 0.49 17.88
N GLY A 175 -14.47 0.24 16.58
CA GLY A 175 -13.52 -0.41 15.69
C GLY A 175 -12.26 0.43 15.48
N LEU A 176 -12.41 1.76 15.32
CA LEU A 176 -11.27 2.67 15.25
C LEU A 176 -10.43 2.61 16.54
N THR A 177 -11.07 2.72 17.70
CA THR A 177 -10.37 2.64 18.99
C THR A 177 -9.63 1.32 19.14
N ALA A 178 -10.28 0.19 18.84
CA ALA A 178 -9.66 -1.13 18.90
C ALA A 178 -8.45 -1.24 17.95
N THR A 179 -8.60 -0.81 16.70
CA THR A 179 -7.51 -0.82 15.71
C THR A 179 -6.35 0.08 16.13
N THR A 180 -6.62 1.26 16.69
CA THR A 180 -5.57 2.15 17.23
C THR A 180 -4.85 1.51 18.41
N VAL A 181 -5.57 0.94 19.38
CA VAL A 181 -4.95 0.28 20.53
C VAL A 181 -4.08 -0.89 20.09
N VAL A 182 -4.58 -1.74 19.18
CA VAL A 182 -3.82 -2.88 18.63
C VAL A 182 -2.54 -2.41 17.92
N TRP A 183 -2.62 -1.34 17.12
CA TRP A 183 -1.43 -0.76 16.48
C TRP A 183 -0.43 -0.21 17.51
N LEU A 184 -0.89 0.54 18.51
CA LEU A 184 -0.02 1.09 19.55
C LEU A 184 0.66 0.00 20.37
N LEU A 185 -0.05 -1.09 20.70
CA LEU A 185 0.52 -2.24 21.39
C LEU A 185 1.57 -2.97 20.53
N ALA A 186 1.30 -3.13 19.23
CA ALA A 186 2.25 -3.74 18.31
C ALA A 186 3.50 -2.87 18.11
N GLY A 187 3.32 -1.56 17.91
CA GLY A 187 4.42 -0.61 17.81
C GLY A 187 5.24 -0.55 19.10
N TRP A 188 4.59 -0.56 20.27
CA TRP A 188 5.28 -0.65 21.56
C TRP A 188 6.06 -1.95 21.71
N TYR A 189 5.48 -3.10 21.35
CA TYR A 189 6.15 -4.39 21.39
C TYR A 189 7.44 -4.38 20.55
N VAL A 190 7.38 -3.89 19.31
CA VAL A 190 8.54 -3.84 18.42
C VAL A 190 9.59 -2.84 18.90
N LEU A 191 9.17 -1.66 19.36
CA LEU A 191 10.07 -0.67 19.95
C LEU A 191 10.76 -1.20 21.20
N ALA A 192 10.02 -1.88 22.09
CA ALA A 192 10.57 -2.45 23.32
C ALA A 192 11.60 -3.55 23.00
N ASP A 193 11.33 -4.38 22.00
CA ASP A 193 12.28 -5.39 21.52
C ASP A 193 13.54 -4.75 20.91
N HIS A 194 13.38 -3.71 20.08
CA HIS A 194 14.49 -2.93 19.53
C HIS A 194 15.39 -2.36 20.63
N LEU A 195 14.81 -1.63 21.60
CA LEU A 195 15.55 -1.01 22.70
C LEU A 195 16.28 -2.03 23.58
N ARG A 196 15.77 -3.27 23.65
CA ARG A 196 16.39 -4.37 24.40
C ARG A 196 17.57 -5.00 23.66
N LEU A 197 17.48 -5.12 22.33
CA LEU A 197 18.42 -5.92 21.53
C LEU A 197 19.53 -5.09 20.88
N GLU A 198 19.25 -3.86 20.44
CA GLU A 198 20.13 -3.14 19.51
C GLU A 198 21.19 -2.27 20.21
N GLY A 199 21.00 -1.95 21.49
CA GLY A 199 21.92 -1.10 22.26
C GLY A 199 22.10 0.32 21.70
N TRP A 200 21.28 0.71 20.72
CA TRP A 200 21.34 1.97 19.98
C TRP A 200 19.96 2.61 19.94
N GLN A 201 19.92 3.94 19.94
CA GLN A 201 18.68 4.71 19.80
C GLN A 201 18.96 6.07 19.10
N PRO A 202 17.97 6.63 18.39
CA PRO A 202 18.11 7.92 17.75
C PRO A 202 18.29 9.02 18.80
N SER A 203 19.07 10.04 18.43
CA SER A 203 19.22 11.24 19.25
C SER A 203 17.90 12.00 19.40
N ALA A 204 17.78 12.82 20.44
CA ALA A 204 16.61 13.66 20.65
C ALA A 204 16.29 14.55 19.43
N TRP A 205 17.30 15.01 18.68
CA TRP A 205 17.11 15.79 17.46
C TRP A 205 16.57 14.97 16.29
N GLN A 206 17.00 13.72 16.15
CA GLN A 206 16.44 12.81 15.14
C GLN A 206 14.99 12.46 15.45
N VAL A 207 14.66 12.24 16.72
CA VAL A 207 13.26 12.02 17.16
C VAL A 207 12.43 13.27 16.89
N ALA A 208 12.87 14.45 17.35
CA ALA A 208 12.15 15.71 17.16
C ALA A 208 11.97 16.06 15.67
N GLY A 209 13.02 15.88 14.86
CA GLY A 209 12.98 16.09 13.42
C GLY A 209 12.01 15.13 12.71
N THR A 210 12.01 13.85 13.11
CA THR A 210 11.06 12.85 12.60
C THR A 210 9.62 13.22 12.95
N VAL A 211 9.36 13.58 14.20
CA VAL A 211 8.02 14.01 14.66
C VAL A 211 7.56 15.27 13.90
N ALA A 212 8.44 16.24 13.71
CA ALA A 212 8.12 17.46 12.95
C ALA A 212 7.81 17.14 11.48
N ALA A 213 8.58 16.27 10.83
CA ALA A 213 8.35 15.85 9.45
C ALA A 213 7.03 15.06 9.31
N VAL A 214 6.74 14.14 10.23
CA VAL A 214 5.45 13.44 10.31
C VAL A 214 4.31 14.44 10.47
N GLY A 215 4.43 15.40 11.40
CA GLY A 215 3.44 16.45 11.60
C GLY A 215 3.19 17.29 10.34
N ALA A 216 4.24 17.66 9.61
CA ALA A 216 4.14 18.39 8.35
C ALA A 216 3.43 17.59 7.26
N LEU A 217 3.73 16.29 7.12
CA LEU A 217 3.07 15.40 6.16
C LEU A 217 1.61 15.18 6.51
N VAL A 218 1.28 14.95 7.79
CA VAL A 218 -0.11 14.83 8.25
C VAL A 218 -0.87 16.13 8.00
N TRP A 219 -0.28 17.28 8.34
CA TRP A 219 -0.88 18.58 8.07
C TRP A 219 -1.14 18.79 6.58
N ALA A 220 -0.15 18.49 5.72
CA ALA A 220 -0.31 18.56 4.28
C ALA A 220 -1.41 17.62 3.77
N ALA A 221 -1.49 16.39 4.28
CA ALA A 221 -2.50 15.41 3.91
C ALA A 221 -3.94 15.84 4.26
N LEU A 222 -4.11 16.53 5.40
CA LEU A 222 -5.39 17.09 5.82
C LEU A 222 -5.77 18.35 5.04
N ARG A 223 -4.78 19.04 4.44
CA ARG A 223 -4.97 20.24 3.62
C ARG A 223 -5.15 19.95 2.14
N THR A 224 -4.61 18.83 1.64
CA THR A 224 -4.82 18.38 0.26
C THR A 224 -6.32 18.13 0.06
N ALA A 225 -6.95 19.07 -0.66
CA ALA A 225 -8.39 19.20 -0.77
C ALA A 225 -9.06 17.99 -1.44
N ARG A 226 -10.38 17.94 -1.22
CA ARG A 226 -11.36 17.04 -1.85
C ARG A 226 -11.11 16.89 -3.36
N PRO A 227 -11.47 15.74 -3.98
CA PRO A 227 -11.25 15.49 -5.40
C PRO A 227 -11.59 16.70 -6.26
N SER A 228 -10.62 17.19 -7.04
CA SER A 228 -10.89 18.29 -7.97
C SER A 228 -11.95 17.85 -8.99
N PRO A 229 -12.83 18.77 -9.44
CA PRO A 229 -13.76 18.47 -10.51
C PRO A 229 -13.02 17.92 -11.73
N VAL A 230 -13.67 17.00 -12.46
CA VAL A 230 -13.19 16.55 -13.77
C VAL A 230 -12.92 17.78 -14.63
N SER A 231 -11.68 17.96 -15.05
CA SER A 231 -11.22 19.14 -15.78
C SER A 231 -10.40 18.68 -16.98
N GLY A 232 -11.02 18.63 -18.15
CA GLY A 232 -10.33 18.24 -19.38
C GLY A 232 -11.28 17.77 -20.46
N ARG A 233 -10.88 17.99 -21.72
CA ARG A 233 -11.58 17.48 -22.91
C ARG A 233 -11.05 16.12 -23.36
N THR A 234 -9.82 15.77 -22.97
CA THR A 234 -9.16 14.52 -23.34
C THR A 234 -9.54 13.41 -22.37
N PRO A 235 -10.05 12.26 -22.85
CA PRO A 235 -10.35 11.11 -22.00
C PRO A 235 -9.13 10.60 -21.22
N ALA A 236 -9.38 9.93 -20.10
CA ALA A 236 -8.34 9.22 -19.36
C ALA A 236 -7.69 8.14 -20.27
N PRO A 237 -6.38 7.88 -20.13
CA PRO A 237 -5.76 6.73 -20.77
C PRO A 237 -6.44 5.43 -20.32
N SER A 238 -6.39 4.39 -21.15
CA SER A 238 -6.95 3.10 -20.74
C SER A 238 -6.27 2.58 -19.46
N PRO A 239 -6.97 1.81 -18.60
CA PRO A 239 -6.34 1.32 -17.38
C PRO A 239 -5.13 0.41 -17.64
N PHE A 240 -5.05 -0.23 -18.81
CA PHE A 240 -3.85 -0.98 -19.21
C PHE A 240 -2.62 -0.06 -19.38
N VAL A 241 -2.78 1.12 -20.00
CA VAL A 241 -1.71 2.12 -20.07
C VAL A 241 -1.29 2.59 -18.68
N VAL A 242 -2.27 2.82 -17.79
CA VAL A 242 -1.99 3.18 -16.39
C VAL A 242 -1.19 2.09 -15.66
N LEU A 243 -1.53 0.82 -15.88
CA LEU A 243 -0.81 -0.32 -15.32
C LEU A 243 0.63 -0.35 -15.83
N VAL A 244 0.84 -0.33 -17.15
CA VAL A 244 2.18 -0.42 -17.76
C VAL A 244 3.06 0.75 -17.34
N VAL A 245 2.54 1.97 -17.33
CA VAL A 245 3.28 3.16 -16.90
C VAL A 245 3.61 3.09 -15.41
N SER A 246 2.68 2.62 -14.58
CA SER A 246 2.94 2.46 -13.15
C SER A 246 3.97 1.37 -12.88
N LEU A 247 3.90 0.24 -13.60
CA LEU A 247 4.91 -0.81 -13.55
C LEU A 247 6.27 -0.25 -13.94
N GLY A 248 6.39 0.41 -15.09
CA GLY A 248 7.67 0.95 -15.56
C GLY A 248 8.29 1.97 -14.62
N LEU A 249 7.51 2.95 -14.14
CA LEU A 249 8.03 4.02 -13.27
C LEU A 249 8.30 3.53 -11.85
N LEU A 250 7.44 2.69 -11.28
CA LEU A 250 7.59 2.23 -9.89
C LEU A 250 8.51 1.01 -9.77
N ALA A 251 8.84 0.33 -10.87
CA ALA A 251 9.88 -0.70 -10.91
C ALA A 251 11.30 -0.15 -10.79
N ALA A 252 11.51 1.16 -11.02
CA ALA A 252 12.82 1.79 -10.93
C ALA A 252 13.56 1.41 -9.64
N ARG A 253 12.90 1.55 -8.48
CA ARG A 253 13.52 1.24 -7.18
C ARG A 253 13.84 -0.25 -7.00
N PRO A 254 12.85 -1.17 -7.05
CA PRO A 254 13.13 -2.58 -6.76
C PRO A 254 14.04 -3.23 -7.81
N LEU A 255 13.97 -2.82 -9.09
CA LEU A 255 14.88 -3.35 -10.12
C LEU A 255 16.30 -2.82 -9.97
N LEU A 256 16.49 -1.54 -9.62
CA LEU A 256 17.84 -1.02 -9.39
C LEU A 256 18.51 -1.73 -8.20
N ALA A 257 17.76 -2.01 -7.13
CA ALA A 257 18.25 -2.80 -6.01
C ALA A 257 18.63 -4.23 -6.42
N ALA A 258 17.84 -4.85 -7.29
CA ALA A 258 18.06 -6.21 -7.79
C ALA A 258 19.22 -6.34 -8.80
N LEU A 259 19.43 -5.33 -9.65
CA LEU A 259 20.32 -5.44 -10.83
C LEU A 259 21.74 -4.88 -10.63
N SER A 260 22.04 -4.25 -9.50
CA SER A 260 23.37 -3.70 -9.23
C SER A 260 24.04 -4.18 -7.94
N PRO A 261 24.33 -5.49 -7.78
CA PRO A 261 25.23 -5.95 -6.73
C PRO A 261 26.69 -5.50 -6.91
N ALA A 262 27.13 -5.16 -8.13
CA ALA A 262 28.55 -5.01 -8.48
C ALA A 262 28.95 -3.71 -9.22
N GLY A 263 28.03 -2.74 -9.41
CA GLY A 263 28.30 -1.43 -10.04
C GLY A 263 28.41 -0.27 -9.02
N PRO A 264 28.55 1.00 -9.44
CA PRO A 264 28.37 2.14 -8.52
C PRO A 264 27.01 1.97 -7.82
N GLY A 265 27.06 1.78 -6.50
CA GLY A 265 26.00 1.12 -5.75
C GLY A 265 24.60 1.66 -6.08
N TRP A 266 23.62 0.77 -6.19
CA TRP A 266 22.20 1.08 -6.46
C TRP A 266 21.58 2.05 -5.43
N ASN A 267 22.25 2.27 -4.31
CA ASN A 267 21.93 3.18 -3.22
C ASN A 267 22.70 4.53 -3.30
N SER A 268 23.42 4.80 -4.39
CA SER A 268 24.09 6.08 -4.66
C SER A 268 23.13 7.17 -5.15
N TRP A 269 23.61 8.42 -5.23
CA TRP A 269 22.77 9.57 -5.60
C TRP A 269 22.13 9.43 -6.98
N GLY A 270 22.84 8.92 -7.99
CA GLY A 270 22.29 8.77 -9.35
C GLY A 270 21.02 7.89 -9.40
N PRO A 271 21.12 6.60 -9.02
CA PRO A 271 19.97 5.70 -8.90
C PRO A 271 18.87 6.21 -7.97
N THR A 272 19.24 6.81 -6.82
CA THR A 272 18.28 7.37 -5.86
C THR A 272 17.48 8.51 -6.47
N LEU A 273 18.15 9.48 -7.12
CA LEU A 273 17.49 10.61 -7.77
C LEU A 273 16.66 10.17 -8.98
N PHE A 274 17.10 9.14 -9.72
CA PHE A 274 16.30 8.54 -10.78
C PHE A 274 14.99 7.93 -10.25
N ALA A 275 15.05 7.16 -9.16
CA ALA A 275 13.87 6.58 -8.53
C ALA A 275 12.93 7.65 -7.96
N VAL A 276 13.48 8.72 -7.35
CA VAL A 276 12.71 9.89 -6.92
C VAL A 276 12.02 10.55 -8.12
N ALA A 277 12.75 10.80 -9.22
CA ALA A 277 12.20 11.40 -10.42
C ALA A 277 11.09 10.53 -11.04
N ALA A 278 11.23 9.20 -11.02
CA ALA A 278 10.22 8.28 -11.49
C ALA A 278 8.93 8.35 -10.64
N VAL A 279 9.05 8.43 -9.30
CA VAL A 279 7.90 8.60 -8.40
C VAL A 279 7.24 9.97 -8.58
N VAL A 280 8.03 11.04 -8.78
CA VAL A 280 7.51 12.39 -9.07
C VAL A 280 6.76 12.42 -10.39
N LEU A 281 7.33 11.83 -11.45
CA LEU A 281 6.69 11.72 -12.75
C LEU A 281 5.40 10.90 -12.67
N TRP A 282 5.44 9.75 -11.97
CA TRP A 282 4.25 8.92 -11.73
C TRP A 282 3.16 9.73 -11.03
N SER A 283 3.52 10.45 -9.95
CA SER A 283 2.58 11.27 -9.18
C SER A 283 1.97 12.37 -10.03
N TYR A 284 2.76 13.05 -10.86
CA TYR A 284 2.30 14.04 -11.81
C TYR A 284 1.31 13.45 -12.82
N LEU A 285 1.63 12.30 -13.43
CA LEU A 285 0.76 11.64 -14.39
C LEU A 285 -0.55 11.19 -13.74
N MET A 286 -0.52 10.61 -12.54
CA MET A 286 -1.73 10.22 -11.81
C MET A 286 -2.60 11.44 -11.46
N LEU A 287 -2.00 12.55 -11.01
CA LEU A 287 -2.72 13.79 -10.74
C LEU A 287 -3.34 14.40 -11.99
N ARG A 288 -2.67 14.27 -13.14
CA ARG A 288 -3.19 14.76 -14.42
C ARG A 288 -4.32 13.86 -14.94
N TRP A 289 -4.10 12.55 -15.00
CA TRP A 289 -5.06 11.59 -15.54
C TRP A 289 -6.28 11.41 -14.64
N SER A 290 -6.14 11.55 -13.32
CA SER A 290 -7.28 11.49 -12.40
C SER A 290 -8.31 12.61 -12.58
N ARG A 291 -7.94 13.68 -13.28
CA ARG A 291 -8.86 14.78 -13.64
C ARG A 291 -9.50 14.59 -15.01
N ALA A 292 -9.10 13.58 -15.78
CA ALA A 292 -9.64 13.33 -17.11
C ALA A 292 -11.00 12.62 -17.05
N PRO A 293 -11.92 12.89 -18.01
CA PRO A 293 -13.17 12.16 -18.13
C PRO A 293 -12.93 10.65 -18.25
N GLY A 294 -13.72 9.86 -17.54
CA GLY A 294 -13.62 8.39 -17.54
C GLY A 294 -12.63 7.81 -16.52
N TRP A 295 -11.89 8.64 -15.76
CA TRP A 295 -11.08 8.13 -14.66
C TRP A 295 -11.96 7.47 -13.60
N SER A 296 -11.58 6.26 -13.20
CA SER A 296 -12.41 5.39 -12.34
C SER A 296 -11.56 4.58 -11.37
N GLY A 297 -12.22 3.81 -10.50
CA GLY A 297 -11.54 2.90 -9.57
C GLY A 297 -10.68 1.84 -10.28
N THR A 298 -11.04 1.47 -11.51
CA THR A 298 -10.28 0.54 -12.35
C THR A 298 -8.90 1.09 -12.69
N HIS A 299 -8.77 2.40 -12.90
CA HIS A 299 -7.48 3.07 -13.18
C HIS A 299 -6.59 3.08 -11.94
N VAL A 300 -7.17 3.35 -10.76
CA VAL A 300 -6.45 3.29 -9.48
C VAL A 300 -5.98 1.87 -9.17
N LEU A 301 -6.81 0.87 -9.41
CA LEU A 301 -6.43 -0.53 -9.25
C LEU A 301 -5.30 -0.91 -10.21
N ALA A 302 -5.37 -0.46 -11.47
CA ALA A 302 -4.30 -0.67 -12.45
C ALA A 302 -2.97 -0.06 -12.00
N SER A 303 -2.96 1.15 -11.46
CA SER A 303 -1.72 1.77 -10.98
C SER A 303 -1.15 1.07 -9.74
N ALA A 304 -2.01 0.64 -8.82
CA ALA A 304 -1.60 -0.19 -7.68
C ALA A 304 -1.07 -1.56 -8.12
N ALA A 305 -1.71 -2.20 -9.09
CA ALA A 305 -1.25 -3.46 -9.67
C ALA A 305 0.13 -3.31 -10.33
N GLY A 306 0.37 -2.20 -11.04
CA GLY A 306 1.69 -1.89 -11.61
C GLY A 306 2.80 -1.87 -10.56
N TYR A 307 2.56 -1.23 -9.40
CA TYR A 307 3.48 -1.27 -8.26
C TYR A 307 3.69 -2.70 -7.73
N LEU A 308 2.60 -3.44 -7.47
CA LEU A 308 2.66 -4.78 -6.87
C LEU A 308 3.41 -5.76 -7.79
N PHE A 309 3.14 -5.73 -9.10
CA PHE A 309 3.86 -6.58 -10.06
C PHE A 309 5.32 -6.16 -10.22
N ALA A 310 5.64 -4.87 -10.12
CA ALA A 310 7.02 -4.40 -10.13
C ALA A 310 7.82 -4.94 -8.93
N VAL A 311 7.24 -4.88 -7.71
CA VAL A 311 7.87 -5.41 -6.50
C VAL A 311 7.97 -6.94 -6.53
N GLY A 312 6.85 -7.62 -6.81
CA GLY A 312 6.83 -9.09 -6.83
C GLY A 312 7.65 -9.70 -7.97
N GLY A 313 7.78 -9.01 -9.10
CA GLY A 313 8.67 -9.41 -10.19
C GLY A 313 10.14 -9.28 -9.82
N ALA A 314 10.51 -8.18 -9.13
CA ALA A 314 11.88 -7.98 -8.66
C ALA A 314 12.29 -8.99 -7.57
N ALA A 315 11.34 -9.55 -6.82
CA ALA A 315 11.59 -10.51 -5.74
C ALA A 315 12.38 -11.76 -6.19
N PHE A 316 12.30 -12.14 -7.47
CA PHE A 316 13.08 -13.26 -8.02
C PHE A 316 14.58 -12.95 -8.15
N LEU A 317 14.95 -11.68 -8.15
CA LEU A 317 16.32 -11.21 -8.24
C LEU A 317 16.91 -10.79 -6.89
N VAL A 318 16.05 -10.61 -5.87
CA VAL A 318 16.47 -10.26 -4.52
C VAL A 318 17.11 -11.45 -3.83
N THR A 319 18.28 -11.26 -3.22
CA THR A 319 18.87 -12.23 -2.30
C THR A 319 18.24 -12.03 -0.91
N PRO A 320 17.65 -13.08 -0.31
CA PRO A 320 17.08 -12.98 1.03
C PRO A 320 18.19 -12.83 2.07
N LEU A 321 17.83 -12.29 3.23
CA LEU A 321 18.60 -12.39 4.45
C LEU A 321 18.70 -13.87 4.85
N GLY A 322 19.85 -14.28 5.38
CA GLY A 322 20.09 -15.65 5.83
C GLY A 322 20.20 -16.68 4.70
N ASP A 323 20.13 -17.96 5.07
CA ASP A 323 20.22 -19.09 4.15
C ASP A 323 18.81 -19.65 3.89
N VAL A 324 18.22 -19.26 2.76
CA VAL A 324 16.89 -19.70 2.33
C VAL A 324 17.05 -20.51 1.05
N ASP A 325 16.49 -21.73 1.04
CA ASP A 325 16.51 -22.60 -0.14
C ASP A 325 15.95 -21.87 -1.38
N PRO A 326 16.69 -21.81 -2.50
CA PRO A 326 16.27 -21.06 -3.68
C PRO A 326 14.94 -21.53 -4.28
N ALA A 327 14.64 -22.83 -4.23
CA ALA A 327 13.39 -23.37 -4.76
C ALA A 327 12.20 -23.02 -3.86
N ALA A 328 12.37 -23.11 -2.54
CA ALA A 328 11.38 -22.67 -1.55
C ALA A 328 11.08 -21.17 -1.69
N LYS A 329 12.11 -20.33 -1.81
CA LYS A 329 11.95 -18.89 -2.07
C LYS A 329 11.21 -18.62 -3.39
N ALA A 330 11.57 -19.32 -4.46
CA ALA A 330 10.89 -19.16 -5.75
C ALA A 330 9.41 -19.55 -5.65
N ALA A 331 9.09 -20.65 -4.95
CA ALA A 331 7.71 -21.08 -4.71
C ALA A 331 6.93 -20.04 -3.89
N GLY A 332 7.52 -19.48 -2.84
CA GLY A 332 6.95 -18.38 -2.05
C GLY A 332 6.64 -17.14 -2.90
N ASN A 333 7.62 -16.68 -3.69
CA ASN A 333 7.44 -15.55 -4.61
C ASN A 333 6.33 -15.79 -5.63
N ILE A 334 6.25 -17.00 -6.21
CA ILE A 334 5.17 -17.39 -7.14
C ILE A 334 3.82 -17.32 -6.44
N ALA A 335 3.70 -17.89 -5.24
CA ALA A 335 2.45 -17.90 -4.48
C ALA A 335 1.96 -16.47 -4.17
N LEU A 336 2.87 -15.57 -3.77
CA LEU A 336 2.56 -14.17 -3.52
C LEU A 336 2.13 -13.42 -4.78
N LEU A 337 2.79 -13.64 -5.92
CA LEU A 337 2.38 -13.05 -7.20
C LEU A 337 1.01 -13.57 -7.68
N VAL A 338 0.72 -14.86 -7.46
CA VAL A 338 -0.60 -15.43 -7.74
C VAL A 338 -1.66 -14.77 -6.85
N LEU A 339 -1.38 -14.58 -5.56
CA LEU A 339 -2.28 -13.85 -4.66
C LEU A 339 -2.54 -12.42 -5.16
N VAL A 340 -1.50 -11.67 -5.56
CA VAL A 340 -1.63 -10.34 -6.16
C VAL A 340 -2.53 -10.39 -7.40
N ALA A 341 -2.26 -11.32 -8.33
CA ALA A 341 -3.01 -11.44 -9.57
C ALA A 341 -4.49 -11.77 -9.31
N VAL A 342 -4.78 -12.67 -8.36
CA VAL A 342 -6.15 -13.04 -7.96
C VAL A 342 -6.87 -11.84 -7.35
N LEU A 343 -6.25 -11.10 -6.42
CA LEU A 343 -6.87 -9.93 -5.79
C LEU A 343 -7.13 -8.79 -6.79
N VAL A 344 -6.19 -8.55 -7.71
CA VAL A 344 -6.35 -7.55 -8.78
C VAL A 344 -7.46 -7.98 -9.75
N ALA A 345 -7.49 -9.25 -10.17
CA ALA A 345 -8.54 -9.75 -11.06
C ALA A 345 -9.92 -9.68 -10.39
N ALA A 346 -10.03 -10.08 -9.12
CA ALA A 346 -11.27 -9.99 -8.36
C ALA A 346 -11.74 -8.53 -8.20
N GLY A 347 -10.82 -7.62 -7.85
CA GLY A 347 -11.11 -6.18 -7.77
C GLY A 347 -11.59 -5.63 -9.10
N TRP A 348 -10.95 -6.00 -10.21
CA TRP A 348 -11.32 -5.60 -11.56
C TRP A 348 -12.72 -6.07 -11.94
N MET A 349 -13.05 -7.34 -11.66
CA MET A 349 -14.40 -7.88 -11.89
C MET A 349 -15.47 -7.13 -11.09
N VAL A 350 -15.18 -6.77 -9.83
CA VAL A 350 -16.10 -5.99 -8.98
C VAL A 350 -16.30 -4.57 -9.50
N GLN A 351 -15.26 -3.96 -10.11
CA GLN A 351 -15.39 -2.64 -10.72
C GLN A 351 -16.18 -2.69 -12.05
N ASN A 352 -15.92 -3.65 -12.93
CA ASN A 352 -16.57 -3.74 -14.23
C ASN A 352 -18.07 -4.09 -14.15
N ARG A 353 -18.48 -4.88 -13.15
CA ARG A 353 -19.91 -5.15 -12.91
C ARG A 353 -20.74 -3.90 -12.56
N ARG A 354 -20.10 -2.75 -12.29
CA ARG A 354 -20.79 -1.48 -12.02
C ARG A 354 -21.05 -0.65 -13.25
N GLU A 355 -20.29 -0.87 -14.32
CA GLU A 355 -20.34 -0.04 -15.52
C GLU A 355 -21.43 -0.51 -16.49
N VAL A 356 -22.06 -1.67 -16.22
CA VAL A 356 -23.26 -2.13 -16.90
C VAL A 356 -24.48 -1.62 -16.13
N PRO A 357 -25.31 -0.72 -16.72
CA PRO A 357 -26.60 -0.35 -16.12
C PRO A 357 -27.51 -1.59 -16.09
N GLU A 358 -28.13 -1.86 -14.94
CA GLU A 358 -29.26 -2.81 -14.83
C GLU A 358 -30.48 -2.32 -15.63
#